data_AF-A0A5E5Q2E4-F1
#
_entry.id   AF-A0A5E5Q2E4-F1
#
_cell.length_a   1.000
_cell.length_b   1.000
_cell.length_c   1.000
_cell.angle_alpha   90.00
_cell.angle_beta   90.00
_cell.angle_gamma   90.00
#
_symmetry.space_group_name_H-M   'P 1'
#
loop_
_entity.id
_entity.type
_entity.pdbx_description
1 polymer ?
#
loop_
_entity_poly.entity_id
_entity_poly.type
_entity_poly.pdbx_seq_one_letter_code
_entity_poly.pdbx_strand_id
1 'polypeptide(L)'
;MINEIEIRNRASFDNTGIKIKDLKKINFIYGANGSGKTTISNFLSESVSIKNDCSYIWKDDHVLDILVYNKEFREKYFSNDSIDGVFTIGKESVDKQKEIEAKKNELEIIKEEDTANKNTLQAQKDKKNNTEESFKKKAWSDIYKKYERIFKEAFQGFLKQESFKKKLLKCVIDNDSSLSDIDKLKGKASTIFGQQPEHIDLLMDIVFDDIKKIENNPIWKTKIIGKSDVNISKLIQHLNIDDWVNQGRNYLQSK
;
A
#
# COMPACT_ATOMS: atom_id res chain seq x y z
N MET A 1 -55.98 13.04 -56.19
CA MET A 1 -56.91 13.05 -55.02
C MET A 1 -57.37 11.63 -54.76
N ILE A 2 -57.51 11.19 -53.52
CA ILE A 2 -57.99 9.83 -53.21
C ILE A 2 -59.45 9.68 -53.66
N ASN A 3 -59.72 8.64 -54.44
CA ASN A 3 -61.05 8.30 -54.98
C ASN A 3 -61.75 7.25 -54.11
N GLU A 4 -60.98 6.29 -53.59
CA GLU A 4 -61.51 5.14 -52.86
C GLU A 4 -60.61 4.80 -51.66
N ILE A 5 -61.23 4.43 -50.54
CA ILE A 5 -60.55 3.93 -49.33
C ILE A 5 -61.19 2.60 -48.93
N GLU A 6 -60.37 1.59 -48.72
CA GLU A 6 -60.76 0.25 -48.29
C GLU A 6 -59.98 -0.12 -47.02
N ILE A 7 -60.70 -0.53 -45.98
CA ILE A 7 -60.13 -0.86 -44.67
C ILE A 7 -60.76 -2.15 -44.16
N ARG A 8 -59.93 -3.17 -43.91
CA ARG A 8 -60.30 -4.46 -43.30
C ARG A 8 -59.33 -4.82 -42.17
N ASN A 9 -59.80 -5.68 -41.26
CA ASN A 9 -59.01 -6.32 -40.20
C ASN A 9 -58.15 -5.35 -39.37
N ARG A 10 -58.71 -4.18 -39.03
CA ARG A 10 -57.96 -3.11 -38.36
C ARG A 10 -58.77 -2.42 -37.29
N ALA A 11 -58.34 -2.56 -36.03
CA ALA A 11 -58.97 -1.98 -34.83
C ALA A 11 -60.48 -2.28 -34.75
N SER A 12 -61.32 -1.34 -35.15
CA SER A 12 -62.79 -1.44 -35.12
C SER A 12 -63.40 -2.04 -36.40
N PHE A 13 -62.60 -2.31 -37.44
CA PHE A 13 -63.05 -2.91 -38.70
C PHE A 13 -62.78 -4.41 -38.70
N ASP A 14 -63.81 -5.19 -39.03
CA ASP A 14 -63.74 -6.65 -39.15
C ASP A 14 -63.20 -7.11 -40.53
N ASN A 15 -63.33 -8.40 -40.81
CA ASN A 15 -62.86 -8.99 -42.07
C ASN A 15 -63.71 -8.63 -43.29
N THR A 16 -64.98 -8.24 -43.09
CA THR A 16 -65.80 -7.70 -44.20
C THR A 16 -65.27 -6.31 -44.59
N GLY A 17 -64.91 -5.53 -43.57
CA GLY A 17 -64.37 -4.18 -43.68
C GLY A 17 -65.34 -3.20 -44.32
N ILE A 18 -64.80 -2.04 -44.68
CA ILE A 18 -65.56 -0.98 -45.35
C ILE A 18 -64.84 -0.49 -46.59
N LYS A 19 -65.65 -0.13 -47.59
CA LYS A 19 -65.19 0.45 -48.84
C LYS A 19 -65.92 1.75 -49.08
N ILE A 20 -65.19 2.87 -48.99
CA ILE A 20 -65.69 4.22 -49.20
C ILE A 20 -65.32 4.63 -50.62
N LYS A 21 -66.33 4.70 -51.49
CA LYS A 21 -66.17 5.06 -52.91
C LYS A 21 -66.60 6.51 -53.15
N ASP A 22 -66.22 7.04 -54.31
CA ASP A 22 -66.65 8.34 -54.84
C ASP A 22 -66.35 9.52 -53.88
N LEU A 23 -65.16 9.49 -53.27
CA LEU A 23 -64.70 10.57 -52.41
C LEU A 23 -64.67 11.89 -53.19
N LYS A 24 -65.20 12.94 -52.56
CA LYS A 24 -65.22 14.31 -53.09
C LYS A 24 -64.07 15.14 -52.52
N LYS A 25 -63.83 16.34 -53.07
CA LYS A 25 -62.76 17.23 -52.57
C LYS A 25 -62.86 17.47 -51.05
N ILE A 26 -64.07 17.50 -50.52
CA ILE A 26 -64.38 17.61 -49.09
C ILE A 26 -65.31 16.47 -48.74
N ASN A 27 -64.94 15.67 -47.72
CA ASN A 27 -65.75 14.58 -47.18
C ASN A 27 -65.90 14.77 -45.68
N PHE A 28 -67.09 14.52 -45.15
CA PHE A 28 -67.36 14.52 -43.71
C PHE A 28 -67.62 13.10 -43.27
N ILE A 29 -66.79 12.58 -42.35
CA ILE A 29 -66.95 11.25 -41.76
C ILE A 29 -67.27 11.43 -40.28
N TYR A 30 -68.47 11.04 -39.86
CA TYR A 30 -68.96 11.18 -38.49
C TYR A 30 -69.53 9.85 -37.97
N GLY A 31 -69.63 9.71 -36.66
CA GLY A 31 -70.12 8.50 -35.99
C GLY A 31 -69.83 8.52 -34.49
N ALA A 32 -70.33 7.53 -33.76
CA ALA A 32 -70.12 7.41 -32.31
C ALA A 32 -68.64 7.17 -31.93
N ASN A 33 -68.28 7.35 -30.66
CA ASN A 33 -66.96 6.96 -30.15
C ASN A 33 -66.74 5.46 -30.39
N GLY A 34 -65.55 5.09 -30.88
CA GLY A 34 -65.26 3.70 -31.26
C GLY A 34 -65.71 3.29 -32.67
N SER A 35 -66.34 4.16 -33.45
CA SER A 35 -66.79 3.86 -34.83
C SER A 35 -65.66 3.78 -35.88
N GLY A 36 -64.39 3.72 -35.46
CA GLY A 36 -63.24 3.61 -36.36
C GLY A 36 -62.73 4.91 -37.01
N LYS A 37 -63.27 6.11 -36.66
CA LYS A 37 -62.81 7.40 -37.24
C LYS A 37 -61.30 7.62 -37.10
N THR A 38 -60.76 7.42 -35.89
CA THR A 38 -59.32 7.54 -35.62
C THR A 38 -58.51 6.50 -36.41
N THR A 39 -59.07 5.30 -36.59
CA THR A 39 -58.44 4.24 -37.39
C THR A 39 -58.26 4.64 -38.84
N ILE A 40 -59.25 5.32 -39.44
CA ILE A 40 -59.16 5.85 -40.81
C ILE A 40 -58.04 6.89 -40.89
N SER A 41 -58.00 7.86 -39.96
CA SER A 41 -56.94 8.87 -39.96
C SER A 41 -55.55 8.26 -39.78
N ASN A 42 -55.40 7.28 -38.87
CA ASN A 42 -54.12 6.63 -38.60
C ASN A 42 -53.65 5.81 -39.81
N PHE A 43 -54.56 5.13 -40.50
CA PHE A 43 -54.24 4.43 -41.74
C PHE A 43 -53.71 5.38 -42.82
N LEU A 44 -54.34 6.55 -42.99
CA LEU A 44 -53.90 7.55 -43.96
C LEU A 44 -52.54 8.18 -43.60
N SER A 45 -52.16 8.20 -42.32
CA SER A 45 -50.87 8.74 -41.88
C SER A 45 -49.69 7.77 -42.06
N GLU A 46 -49.96 6.49 -42.28
CA GLU A 46 -48.92 5.49 -42.52
C GLU A 46 -48.50 5.52 -44.00
N SER A 47 -47.23 5.82 -44.26
CA SER A 47 -46.66 5.66 -45.60
C SER A 47 -46.72 4.18 -45.98
N VAL A 48 -47.33 3.91 -47.13
CA VAL A 48 -47.68 2.58 -47.69
C VAL A 48 -46.53 1.59 -47.51
N SER A 49 -46.51 0.92 -46.36
CA SER A 49 -45.64 -0.22 -46.10
C SER A 49 -46.44 -1.24 -45.29
N ILE A 50 -46.99 -2.20 -46.04
CA ILE A 50 -47.11 -3.60 -45.62
C ILE A 50 -48.08 -3.86 -44.46
N LYS A 51 -49.37 -3.57 -44.64
CA LYS A 51 -50.45 -4.32 -43.97
C LYS A 51 -51.53 -4.64 -45.00
N ASN A 52 -51.56 -5.91 -45.42
CA ASN A 52 -52.17 -6.43 -46.65
C ASN A 52 -53.71 -6.29 -46.79
N ASP A 53 -54.40 -5.66 -45.84
CA ASP A 53 -55.87 -5.64 -45.80
C ASP A 53 -56.47 -4.23 -45.90
N CYS A 54 -55.66 -3.19 -46.05
CA CYS A 54 -56.13 -1.81 -46.22
C CYS A 54 -55.48 -1.17 -47.45
N SER A 55 -56.26 -0.50 -48.29
CA SER A 55 -55.79 0.17 -49.50
C SER A 55 -56.54 1.45 -49.78
N TYR A 56 -55.95 2.35 -50.55
CA TYR A 56 -56.64 3.50 -51.11
C TYR A 56 -56.20 3.71 -52.56
N ILE A 57 -57.11 4.21 -53.39
CA ILE A 57 -56.91 4.39 -54.82
C ILE A 57 -56.94 5.89 -55.13
N TRP A 58 -55.96 6.36 -55.89
CA TRP A 58 -55.91 7.73 -56.38
C TRP A 58 -56.76 7.88 -57.63
N LYS A 59 -57.45 9.02 -57.74
CA LYS A 59 -58.05 9.45 -59.00
C LYS A 59 -56.93 9.75 -60.00
N ASP A 60 -56.98 9.10 -61.15
CA ASP A 60 -56.03 9.26 -62.27
C ASP A 60 -54.57 8.88 -61.90
N ASP A 61 -54.37 7.98 -60.92
CA ASP A 61 -53.05 7.52 -60.44
C ASP A 61 -52.06 8.61 -60.01
N HIS A 62 -52.55 9.84 -59.78
CA HIS A 62 -51.74 10.93 -59.26
C HIS A 62 -51.59 10.85 -57.74
N VAL A 63 -50.45 10.31 -57.29
CA VAL A 63 -50.03 10.25 -55.89
C VAL A 63 -49.71 11.65 -55.38
N LEU A 64 -50.28 12.01 -54.23
CA LEU A 64 -50.00 13.26 -53.52
C LEU A 64 -49.56 12.95 -52.09
N ASP A 65 -48.84 13.88 -51.48
CA ASP A 65 -48.52 13.79 -50.06
C ASP A 65 -49.79 13.81 -49.21
N ILE A 66 -49.91 12.84 -48.30
CA ILE A 66 -51.03 12.76 -47.37
C ILE A 66 -50.63 13.44 -46.06
N LEU A 67 -51.33 14.53 -45.73
CA LEU A 67 -51.16 15.25 -44.47
C LEU A 67 -52.31 14.90 -43.53
N VAL A 68 -51.99 14.29 -42.38
CA VAL A 68 -52.97 13.89 -41.37
C VAL A 68 -52.75 14.66 -40.07
N TYR A 69 -53.76 15.43 -39.66
CA TYR A 69 -53.76 16.19 -38.41
C TYR A 69 -54.65 15.49 -37.36
N ASN A 70 -54.11 14.44 -36.73
CA ASN A 70 -54.79 13.66 -35.69
C ASN A 70 -54.07 13.80 -34.32
N LYS A 71 -54.53 13.04 -33.32
CA LYS A 71 -53.91 13.01 -31.98
C LYS A 71 -52.43 12.61 -32.03
N GLU A 72 -52.07 11.64 -32.86
CA GLU A 72 -50.68 11.18 -33.02
C GLU A 72 -49.77 12.27 -33.61
N PHE A 73 -50.27 13.04 -34.58
CA PHE A 73 -49.54 14.20 -35.10
C PHE A 73 -49.24 15.21 -33.98
N ARG A 74 -50.22 15.48 -33.11
CA ARG A 74 -50.02 16.37 -31.97
C ARG A 74 -48.96 15.79 -31.02
N GLU A 75 -49.07 14.54 -30.62
CA GLU A 75 -48.12 13.90 -29.70
C GLU A 75 -46.68 13.80 -30.27
N LYS A 76 -46.55 13.62 -31.58
CA LYS A 76 -45.26 13.47 -32.25
C LYS A 76 -44.52 14.79 -32.47
N TYR A 77 -45.25 15.86 -32.76
CA TYR A 77 -44.67 17.16 -33.13
C TYR A 77 -44.82 18.24 -32.06
N PHE A 78 -45.70 18.02 -31.09
CA PHE A 78 -45.92 18.92 -29.95
C PHE A 78 -45.70 18.11 -28.67
N SER A 79 -44.54 18.30 -28.07
CA SER A 79 -44.31 17.87 -26.69
C SER A 79 -44.68 19.01 -25.77
N ASN A 80 -45.32 18.71 -24.65
CA ASN A 80 -45.40 19.68 -23.56
C ASN A 80 -43.98 19.85 -23.02
N ASP A 81 -43.37 20.99 -23.32
CA ASP A 81 -42.20 21.43 -22.59
C ASP A 81 -42.57 21.57 -21.11
N SER A 82 -41.59 21.44 -20.20
CA SER A 82 -41.79 21.65 -18.76
C SER A 82 -42.22 23.08 -18.39
N ILE A 83 -42.44 23.94 -19.40
CA ILE A 83 -42.83 25.34 -19.30
C ILE A 83 -44.17 25.48 -20.02
N ASP A 84 -45.22 25.76 -19.25
CA ASP A 84 -46.55 26.03 -19.80
C ASP A 84 -46.50 27.16 -20.85
N GLY A 85 -46.92 26.85 -22.07
CA GLY A 85 -47.03 27.82 -23.17
C GLY A 85 -45.88 27.83 -24.17
N VAL A 86 -44.82 27.04 -23.98
CA VAL A 86 -43.77 26.85 -25.00
C VAL A 86 -44.04 25.55 -25.76
N PHE A 87 -44.22 25.67 -27.08
CA PHE A 87 -44.40 24.53 -27.97
C PHE A 87 -43.19 24.41 -28.87
N THR A 88 -42.34 23.43 -28.60
CA THR A 88 -41.25 23.07 -29.51
C THR A 88 -41.82 22.31 -30.71
N ILE A 89 -41.80 22.94 -31.88
CA ILE A 89 -42.29 22.36 -33.13
C ILE A 89 -41.15 21.62 -33.83
N GLY A 90 -41.27 20.31 -33.97
CA GLY A 90 -40.35 19.50 -34.78
C GLY A 90 -39.87 18.23 -34.06
N LYS A 91 -39.99 17.10 -34.76
CA LYS A 91 -39.62 15.77 -34.23
C LYS A 91 -38.16 15.72 -33.75
N GLU A 92 -37.24 16.32 -34.51
CA GLU A 92 -35.80 16.34 -34.15
C GLU A 92 -35.49 17.10 -32.87
N SER A 93 -36.24 18.17 -32.56
CA SER A 93 -36.01 18.96 -31.35
C SER A 93 -36.48 18.22 -30.10
N VAL A 94 -37.62 17.52 -30.18
CA VAL A 94 -38.16 16.69 -29.10
C VAL A 94 -37.21 15.53 -28.76
N ASP A 95 -36.71 14.84 -29.78
CA ASP A 95 -35.83 13.68 -29.59
C ASP A 95 -34.48 14.11 -28.94
N LYS A 96 -33.89 15.22 -29.41
CA LYS A 96 -32.66 15.77 -28.81
C LYS A 96 -32.86 16.22 -27.36
N GLN A 97 -34.02 16.77 -27.02
CA GLN A 97 -34.30 17.26 -25.67
C GLN A 97 -34.46 16.11 -24.68
N LYS A 98 -35.11 15.01 -25.09
CA LYS A 98 -35.15 13.76 -24.30
C LYS A 98 -33.75 13.17 -24.10
N GLU A 99 -32.90 13.23 -25.12
CA GLU A 99 -31.52 12.74 -25.01
C GLU A 99 -30.70 13.58 -24.02
N ILE A 100 -30.87 14.91 -24.03
CA ILE A 100 -30.23 15.81 -23.05
C ILE A 100 -30.70 15.49 -21.63
N GLU A 101 -32.00 15.27 -21.43
CA GLU A 101 -32.56 14.97 -20.12
C GLU A 101 -32.10 13.61 -19.59
N ALA A 102 -32.05 12.59 -20.46
CA ALA A 102 -31.46 11.29 -20.14
C ALA A 102 -29.98 11.43 -19.73
N LYS A 103 -29.18 12.19 -20.50
CA LYS A 103 -27.76 12.43 -20.20
C LYS A 103 -27.55 13.20 -18.89
N LYS A 104 -28.44 14.12 -18.54
CA LYS A 104 -28.40 14.82 -17.25
C LYS A 104 -28.64 13.86 -16.08
N ASN A 105 -29.64 13.00 -16.20
CA ASN A 105 -29.95 12.00 -15.17
C ASN A 105 -28.79 11.00 -15.00
N GLU A 106 -28.20 10.52 -16.09
CA GLU A 106 -26.98 9.68 -16.05
C GLU A 106 -25.83 10.39 -15.30
N LEU A 107 -25.65 11.69 -15.56
CA LEU A 107 -24.59 12.48 -14.95
C LEU A 107 -24.81 12.69 -13.43
N GLU A 108 -26.05 12.86 -12.98
CA GLU A 108 -26.37 12.91 -11.55
C GLU A 108 -26.06 11.59 -10.85
N ILE A 109 -26.46 10.46 -11.43
CA ILE A 109 -26.17 9.12 -10.88
C ILE A 109 -24.64 8.92 -10.76
N ILE A 110 -23.88 9.25 -11.80
CA ILE A 110 -22.41 9.12 -11.80
C ILE A 110 -21.78 10.01 -10.71
N LYS A 111 -22.32 11.22 -10.48
CA LYS A 111 -21.83 12.10 -9.41
C LYS A 111 -22.11 11.52 -8.02
N GLU A 112 -23.29 10.96 -7.80
CA GLU A 112 -23.64 10.30 -6.54
C GLU A 112 -22.70 9.11 -6.28
N GLU A 113 -22.48 8.27 -7.29
CA GLU A 113 -21.52 7.15 -7.22
C GLU A 113 -20.08 7.63 -6.94
N ASP A 114 -19.61 8.68 -7.61
CA ASP A 114 -18.27 9.25 -7.37
C ASP A 114 -18.12 9.75 -5.92
N THR A 115 -19.13 10.43 -5.38
CA THR A 115 -19.11 10.88 -3.98
C THR A 115 -19.12 9.71 -3.00
N ALA A 116 -19.94 8.67 -3.25
CA ALA A 116 -19.98 7.47 -2.43
C ALA A 116 -18.65 6.70 -2.47
N ASN A 117 -18.03 6.59 -3.64
CA ASN A 117 -16.73 5.95 -3.83
C ASN A 117 -15.61 6.73 -3.13
N LYS A 118 -15.60 8.06 -3.22
CA LYS A 118 -14.65 8.91 -2.48
C LYS A 118 -14.77 8.74 -0.97
N ASN A 119 -15.99 8.70 -0.45
CA ASN A 119 -16.25 8.49 0.98
C ASN A 119 -15.77 7.09 1.42
N THR A 120 -16.04 6.06 0.61
CA THR A 120 -15.60 4.69 0.87
C THR A 120 -14.08 4.58 0.85
N LEU A 121 -13.42 5.20 -0.14
CA LEU A 121 -11.97 5.24 -0.24
C LEU A 121 -11.34 5.93 0.97
N GLN A 122 -11.90 7.07 1.41
CA GLN A 122 -11.41 7.78 2.58
C GLN A 122 -11.57 6.94 3.85
N ALA A 123 -12.73 6.33 4.06
CA ALA A 123 -12.96 5.45 5.20
C ALA A 123 -11.99 4.25 5.23
N GLN A 124 -11.65 3.68 4.07
CA GLN A 124 -10.67 2.59 3.99
C GLN A 124 -9.23 3.08 4.27
N LYS A 125 -8.85 4.26 3.80
CA LYS A 125 -7.56 4.89 4.13
C LYS A 125 -7.44 5.14 5.64
N ASP A 126 -8.51 5.67 6.25
CA ASP A 126 -8.53 5.95 7.69
C ASP A 126 -8.47 4.65 8.51
N LYS A 127 -9.22 3.61 8.10
CA LYS A 127 -9.12 2.27 8.71
C LYS A 127 -7.70 1.72 8.62
N LYS A 128 -7.07 1.78 7.44
CA LYS A 128 -5.69 1.31 7.24
C LYS A 128 -4.73 2.05 8.16
N ASN A 129 -4.78 3.38 8.20
CA ASN A 129 -3.92 4.20 9.04
C ASN A 129 -4.12 3.89 10.53
N ASN A 130 -5.38 3.77 10.98
CA ASN A 130 -5.71 3.44 12.36
C ASN A 130 -5.22 2.04 12.77
N THR A 131 -5.41 1.04 11.89
CA THR A 131 -4.90 -0.31 12.13
C THR A 131 -3.37 -0.31 12.18
N GLU A 132 -2.72 0.42 11.28
CA GLU A 132 -1.27 0.53 11.22
C GLU A 132 -0.69 1.21 12.47
N GLU A 133 -1.30 2.30 12.94
CA GLU A 133 -0.94 2.96 14.19
C GLU A 133 -1.19 2.08 15.41
N SER A 134 -2.33 1.37 15.47
CA SER A 134 -2.65 0.45 16.55
C SER A 134 -1.63 -0.69 16.63
N PHE A 135 -1.28 -1.28 15.48
CA PHE A 135 -0.25 -2.30 15.38
C PHE A 135 1.11 -1.77 15.83
N LYS A 136 1.52 -0.59 15.35
CA LYS A 136 2.76 0.07 15.74
C LYS A 136 2.84 0.31 17.24
N LYS A 137 1.76 0.81 17.85
CA LYS A 137 1.67 1.05 19.30
C LYS A 137 1.77 -0.26 20.08
N LYS A 138 0.99 -1.28 19.72
CA LYS A 138 1.01 -2.61 20.38
C LYS A 138 2.37 -3.29 20.27
N ALA A 139 2.97 -3.32 19.07
CA ALA A 139 4.29 -3.90 18.87
C ALA A 139 5.35 -3.19 19.73
N TRP A 140 5.25 -1.87 19.87
CA TRP A 140 6.18 -1.11 20.70
C TRP A 140 5.96 -1.30 22.20
N SER A 141 4.72 -1.24 22.68
CA SER A 141 4.40 -1.36 24.11
C SER A 141 4.56 -2.78 24.62
N ASP A 142 4.06 -3.76 23.88
CA ASP A 142 3.85 -5.11 24.40
C ASP A 142 5.07 -6.00 24.13
N ILE A 143 5.79 -5.73 23.03
CA ILE A 143 6.98 -6.49 22.62
C ILE A 143 8.24 -5.71 22.98
N TYR A 144 8.48 -4.55 22.35
CA TYR A 144 9.74 -3.85 22.53
C TYR A 144 9.99 -3.46 24.00
N LYS A 145 9.08 -2.71 24.64
CA LYS A 145 9.29 -2.26 26.03
C LYS A 145 9.40 -3.41 27.05
N LYS A 146 8.71 -4.52 26.82
CA LYS A 146 8.77 -5.70 27.70
C LYS A 146 10.16 -6.32 27.73
N TYR A 147 10.84 -6.33 26.58
CA TYR A 147 12.14 -6.99 26.39
C TYR A 147 13.32 -6.02 26.28
N GLU A 148 13.04 -4.70 26.30
CA GLU A 148 14.03 -3.63 26.16
C GLU A 148 15.19 -3.77 27.14
N ARG A 149 14.93 -4.10 28.41
CA ARG A 149 16.00 -4.22 29.42
C ARG A 149 17.00 -5.35 29.12
N ILE A 150 16.56 -6.40 28.42
CA ILE A 150 17.37 -7.61 28.21
C ILE A 150 18.03 -7.59 26.83
N PHE A 151 17.34 -7.06 25.81
CA PHE A 151 17.77 -7.11 24.42
C PHE A 151 18.07 -5.72 23.84
N LYS A 152 18.31 -4.70 24.69
CA LYS A 152 18.55 -3.31 24.26
C LYS A 152 19.60 -3.22 23.16
N GLU A 153 20.72 -3.90 23.35
CA GLU A 153 21.86 -3.89 22.43
C GLU A 153 21.55 -4.68 21.15
N ALA A 154 20.81 -5.79 21.26
CA ALA A 154 20.34 -6.55 20.10
C ALA A 154 19.34 -5.76 19.23
N PHE A 155 18.61 -4.81 19.81
CA PHE A 155 17.67 -3.93 19.10
C PHE A 155 18.30 -2.63 18.58
N GLN A 156 19.62 -2.47 18.71
CA GLN A 156 20.33 -1.30 18.19
C GLN A 156 20.10 -1.16 16.68
N GLY A 157 19.81 0.07 16.23
CA GLY A 157 19.39 0.36 14.86
C GLY A 157 17.88 0.28 14.61
N PHE A 158 17.09 -0.31 15.51
CA PHE A 158 15.63 -0.42 15.40
C PHE A 158 14.87 0.26 16.54
N LEU A 159 15.51 1.20 17.25
CA LEU A 159 15.01 1.88 18.45
C LEU A 159 13.89 2.92 18.19
N LYS A 160 13.35 3.00 16.98
CA LYS A 160 12.16 3.82 16.66
C LYS A 160 10.98 2.90 16.34
N GLN A 161 9.77 3.34 16.67
CA GLN A 161 8.54 2.59 16.41
C GLN A 161 8.38 2.18 14.93
N GLU A 162 8.70 3.09 14.00
CA GLU A 162 8.64 2.80 12.56
C GLU A 162 9.69 1.78 12.11
N SER A 163 10.94 1.92 12.57
CA SER A 163 12.00 0.99 12.22
C SER A 163 11.74 -0.41 12.78
N PHE A 164 11.21 -0.48 14.01
CA PHE A 164 10.86 -1.74 14.67
C PHE A 164 9.71 -2.45 13.94
N LYS A 165 8.65 -1.71 13.60
CA LYS A 165 7.54 -2.23 12.79
C LYS A 165 8.01 -2.78 11.45
N LYS A 166 8.81 -2.03 10.70
CA LYS A 166 9.37 -2.47 9.41
C LYS A 166 10.22 -3.73 9.55
N LYS A 167 11.05 -3.79 10.60
CA LYS A 167 11.89 -4.97 10.87
C LYS A 167 11.04 -6.18 11.26
N LEU A 168 10.01 -6.02 12.09
CA LEU A 168 9.08 -7.09 12.43
C LEU A 168 8.39 -7.66 11.18
N LEU A 169 7.84 -6.80 10.32
CA LEU A 169 7.20 -7.25 9.08
C LEU A 169 8.19 -7.98 8.16
N LYS A 170 9.43 -7.47 8.05
CA LYS A 170 10.49 -8.15 7.30
C LYS A 170 10.82 -9.52 7.90
N CYS A 171 10.94 -9.60 9.22
CA CYS A 171 11.20 -10.86 9.91
C CYS A 171 10.03 -11.85 9.81
N VAL A 172 8.79 -11.42 9.56
CA VAL A 172 7.70 -12.39 9.31
C VAL A 172 7.86 -13.07 7.93
N ILE A 173 8.42 -12.35 6.96
CA ILE A 173 8.56 -12.83 5.57
C ILE A 173 9.86 -13.60 5.37
N ASP A 174 10.98 -13.08 5.89
CA ASP A 174 12.33 -13.55 5.58
C ASP A 174 12.93 -14.46 6.67
N ASN A 175 12.19 -14.81 7.72
CA ASN A 175 12.75 -15.55 8.85
C ASN A 175 12.50 -17.06 8.73
N ASP A 176 13.56 -17.78 8.39
CA ASP A 176 13.59 -19.25 8.42
C ASP A 176 14.15 -19.81 9.74
N SER A 177 14.38 -18.97 10.75
CA SER A 177 14.97 -19.40 12.02
C SER A 177 14.00 -20.24 12.83
N SER A 178 14.46 -21.38 13.33
CA SER A 178 13.70 -22.21 14.27
C SER A 178 13.36 -21.44 15.55
N LEU A 179 12.11 -21.52 15.99
CA LEU A 179 11.65 -20.95 17.25
C LEU A 179 12.50 -21.46 18.41
N SER A 180 13.16 -20.54 19.11
CA SER A 180 13.94 -20.82 20.30
C SER A 180 13.20 -20.33 21.53
N ASP A 181 13.33 -21.08 22.62
CA ASP A 181 12.79 -20.69 23.91
C ASP A 181 13.40 -19.35 24.38
N ILE A 182 12.58 -18.52 25.00
CA ILE A 182 12.95 -17.16 25.35
C ILE A 182 14.06 -17.12 26.39
N ASP A 183 14.09 -18.10 27.31
CA ASP A 183 15.12 -18.15 28.35
C ASP A 183 16.49 -18.53 27.77
N LYS A 184 16.53 -19.36 26.73
CA LYS A 184 17.76 -19.62 25.96
C LYS A 184 18.27 -18.36 25.25
N LEU A 185 17.35 -17.55 24.71
CA LEU A 185 17.71 -16.28 24.05
C LEU A 185 18.24 -15.24 25.05
N LYS A 186 17.65 -15.17 26.25
CA LYS A 186 18.16 -14.30 27.33
C LYS A 186 19.58 -14.71 27.73
N GLY A 187 19.84 -16.01 27.90
CA GLY A 187 21.18 -16.51 28.21
C GLY A 187 22.22 -16.12 27.16
N LYS A 188 21.89 -16.33 25.88
CA LYS A 188 22.76 -15.89 24.76
C LYS A 188 22.99 -14.38 24.75
N ALA A 189 21.94 -13.59 25.00
CA ALA A 189 22.06 -12.14 25.06
C ALA A 189 23.01 -11.71 26.19
N SER A 190 22.90 -12.29 27.38
CA SER A 190 23.82 -12.00 28.49
C SER A 190 25.26 -12.43 28.21
N THR A 191 25.50 -13.45 27.38
CA THR A 191 26.87 -13.85 27.00
C THR A 191 27.48 -12.91 25.96
N ILE A 192 26.70 -12.50 24.95
CA ILE A 192 27.19 -11.71 23.81
C ILE A 192 27.25 -10.20 24.15
N PHE A 193 26.21 -9.71 24.81
CA PHE A 193 26.00 -8.31 25.19
C PHE A 193 26.30 -8.07 26.68
N GLY A 194 26.90 -9.06 27.35
CA GLY A 194 27.35 -8.94 28.73
C GLY A 194 28.64 -8.15 28.87
N GLN A 195 29.21 -8.19 30.07
CA GLN A 195 30.52 -7.58 30.31
C GLN A 195 31.57 -8.23 29.41
N GLN A 196 32.28 -7.40 28.63
CA GLN A 196 33.38 -7.87 27.81
C GLN A 196 34.44 -8.51 28.73
N PRO A 197 34.91 -9.74 28.43
CA PRO A 197 35.96 -10.36 29.23
C PRO A 197 37.20 -9.45 29.26
N GLU A 198 37.70 -9.18 30.45
CA GLU A 198 38.96 -8.46 30.60
C GLU A 198 40.11 -9.36 30.16
N HIS A 199 41.03 -8.78 29.39
CA HIS A 199 42.26 -9.47 29.02
C HIS A 199 43.12 -9.62 30.28
N ILE A 200 43.24 -10.84 30.78
CA ILE A 200 44.16 -11.15 31.86
C ILE A 200 45.50 -11.47 31.21
N ASP A 201 46.48 -10.60 31.44
CA ASP A 201 47.85 -10.88 31.02
C ASP A 201 48.35 -12.15 31.72
N LEU A 202 48.98 -13.02 30.94
CA LEU A 202 49.65 -14.20 31.48
C LEU A 202 50.70 -13.74 32.48
N LEU A 203 50.69 -14.32 33.68
CA LEU A 203 51.74 -14.11 34.66
C LEU A 203 53.08 -14.44 34.01
N MET A 204 54.07 -13.55 34.15
CA MET A 204 55.42 -13.83 33.68
C MET A 204 55.96 -15.05 34.40
N ASP A 205 56.51 -16.01 33.64
CA ASP A 205 57.25 -17.12 34.20
C ASP A 205 58.40 -16.57 35.07
N ILE A 206 58.55 -17.12 36.26
CA ILE A 206 59.64 -16.72 37.16
C ILE A 206 60.95 -17.20 36.54
N VAL A 207 61.74 -16.25 36.03
CA VAL A 207 63.06 -16.54 35.45
C VAL A 207 64.09 -16.65 36.56
N PHE A 208 64.57 -17.87 36.82
CA PHE A 208 65.56 -18.16 37.86
C PHE A 208 67.02 -17.93 37.43
N ASP A 209 67.25 -17.34 36.26
CA ASP A 209 68.60 -17.18 35.71
C ASP A 209 69.49 -16.27 36.55
N ASP A 210 68.91 -15.24 37.18
CA ASP A 210 69.67 -14.37 38.09
C ASP A 210 70.06 -15.08 39.38
N ILE A 211 69.25 -16.04 39.86
CA ILE A 211 69.62 -16.89 41.00
C ILE A 211 70.79 -17.80 40.62
N LYS A 212 70.76 -18.40 39.43
CA LYS A 212 71.88 -19.21 38.94
C LYS A 212 73.18 -18.41 38.80
N LYS A 213 73.10 -17.13 38.41
CA LYS A 213 74.28 -16.23 38.37
C LYS A 213 74.85 -15.98 39.78
N ILE A 214 73.99 -15.80 40.78
CA ILE A 214 74.40 -15.58 42.17
C ILE A 214 75.05 -16.83 42.75
N GLU A 215 74.44 -18.01 42.58
CA GLU A 215 74.95 -19.28 43.10
C GLU A 215 76.32 -19.65 42.51
N ASN A 216 76.49 -19.42 41.21
CA ASN A 216 77.74 -19.76 40.52
C ASN A 216 78.81 -18.66 40.61
N ASN A 217 78.58 -17.61 41.40
CA ASN A 217 79.53 -16.50 41.49
C ASN A 217 80.87 -17.01 42.07
N PRO A 218 82.00 -16.83 41.37
CA PRO A 218 83.31 -17.28 41.82
C PRO A 218 83.73 -16.65 43.16
N ILE A 219 83.10 -15.55 43.60
CA ILE A 219 83.35 -14.93 44.91
C ILE A 219 83.17 -15.93 46.06
N TRP A 220 82.25 -16.90 45.94
CA TRP A 220 82.01 -17.93 46.96
C TRP A 220 83.19 -18.90 47.13
N LYS A 221 84.06 -19.02 46.13
CA LYS A 221 85.29 -19.84 46.20
C LYS A 221 86.45 -19.10 46.86
N THR A 222 86.32 -17.80 47.10
CA THR A 222 87.37 -16.98 47.70
C THR A 222 87.46 -17.29 49.19
N LYS A 223 88.60 -17.83 49.64
CA LYS A 223 88.85 -18.03 51.07
C LYS A 223 89.08 -16.68 51.73
N ILE A 224 88.19 -16.30 52.64
CA ILE A 224 88.40 -15.14 53.52
C ILE A 224 89.36 -15.59 54.61
N ILE A 225 90.59 -15.08 54.58
CA ILE A 225 91.62 -15.39 55.58
C ILE A 225 91.71 -14.21 56.55
N GLY A 226 91.54 -14.47 57.84
CA GLY A 226 91.70 -13.44 58.87
C GLY A 226 93.14 -12.94 58.95
N LYS A 227 93.36 -11.68 59.34
CA LYS A 227 94.71 -11.11 59.52
C LYS A 227 95.61 -11.97 60.42
N SER A 228 95.01 -12.72 61.34
CA SER A 228 95.66 -13.66 62.27
C SER A 228 96.03 -15.01 61.67
N ASP A 229 95.47 -15.41 60.53
CA ASP A 229 95.60 -16.77 59.98
C ASP A 229 96.71 -16.91 58.93
N VAL A 230 97.43 -15.84 58.63
CA VAL A 230 98.60 -15.86 57.74
C VAL A 230 99.81 -16.37 58.53
N ASN A 231 100.58 -17.33 58.02
CA ASN A 231 101.68 -17.95 58.79
C ASN A 231 102.68 -16.96 59.44
N ILE A 232 102.88 -15.77 58.85
CA ILE A 232 103.77 -14.73 59.37
C ILE A 232 103.14 -13.88 60.49
N SER A 233 101.82 -13.90 60.65
CA SER A 233 101.07 -13.04 61.60
C SER A 233 101.53 -13.24 63.04
N LYS A 234 101.76 -14.50 63.45
CA LYS A 234 102.23 -14.85 64.81
C LYS A 234 103.59 -14.24 65.11
N LEU A 235 104.48 -14.20 64.12
CA LEU A 235 105.82 -13.60 64.29
C LEU A 235 105.73 -12.08 64.40
N ILE A 236 104.91 -11.44 63.57
CA ILE A 236 104.72 -9.99 63.57
C ILE A 236 104.16 -9.52 64.92
N GLN A 237 103.11 -10.20 65.42
CA GLN A 237 102.51 -9.90 66.72
C GLN A 237 103.47 -10.17 67.88
N HIS A 238 104.22 -11.28 67.83
CA HIS A 238 105.18 -11.60 68.90
C HIS A 238 106.29 -10.56 69.03
N LEU A 239 106.76 -10.04 67.90
CA LEU A 239 107.79 -8.99 67.86
C LEU A 239 107.21 -7.59 68.06
N ASN A 240 105.89 -7.42 68.07
CA ASN A 240 105.18 -6.14 68.14
C ASN A 240 105.68 -5.11 67.10
N ILE A 241 105.88 -5.59 65.86
CA ILE A 241 106.44 -4.82 64.73
C ILE A 241 105.41 -4.51 63.64
N ASP A 242 104.11 -4.53 63.97
CA ASP A 242 103.01 -4.35 63.02
C ASP A 242 103.13 -3.07 62.18
N ASP A 243 103.46 -1.94 62.81
CA ASP A 243 103.61 -0.66 62.12
C ASP A 243 104.80 -0.64 61.15
N TRP A 244 105.91 -1.26 61.54
CA TRP A 244 107.11 -1.34 60.72
C TRP A 244 106.89 -2.22 59.48
N VAL A 245 106.22 -3.37 59.65
CA VAL A 245 105.86 -4.25 58.52
C VAL A 245 104.87 -3.57 57.59
N ASN A 246 103.88 -2.83 58.13
CA ASN A 246 102.93 -2.07 57.32
C ASN A 246 103.61 -0.95 56.52
N GLN A 247 104.59 -0.25 57.08
CA GLN A 247 105.40 0.71 56.32
C GLN A 247 106.23 0.02 55.23
N GLY A 248 106.80 -1.15 55.53
CA GLY A 248 107.54 -1.98 54.57
C GLY A 248 106.70 -2.42 53.37
N ARG A 249 105.39 -2.65 53.55
CA ARG A 249 104.47 -3.03 52.46
C ARG A 249 104.43 -2.00 51.33
N ASN A 250 104.60 -0.71 51.62
CA ASN A 250 104.59 0.34 50.60
C ASN A 250 105.76 0.18 49.61
N TYR A 251 106.85 -0.50 50.00
CA TYR A 251 108.01 -0.75 49.14
C TYR A 251 107.93 -2.07 48.36
N LEU A 252 107.03 -2.98 48.73
CA LEU A 252 106.79 -4.24 48.01
C LEU A 252 106.08 -4.02 46.66
N GLN A 253 105.47 -2.85 46.43
CA GLN A 253 104.98 -2.45 45.11
C GLN A 253 106.10 -1.77 44.31
N SER A 254 107.12 -2.55 43.93
CA SER A 254 108.15 -2.14 42.98
C SER A 254 108.54 -3.26 41.98
N LYS A 255 107.53 -3.82 41.29
CA LYS A 255 107.49 -4.11 39.84
C LYS A 255 106.17 -4.76 39.46
#